data_AF-A0A179SB34-F1
#
_entry.id   AF-A0A179SB34-F1
#
_cell.length_a   1.000
_cell.length_b   1.000
_cell.length_c   1.000
_cell.angle_alpha   90.00
_cell.angle_beta   90.00
_cell.angle_gamma   90.00
#
_symmetry.space_group_name_H-M   'P 1'
#
loop_
_entity.id
_entity.type
_entity.pdbx_description
1 polymer ?
#
loop_
_entity_poly.entity_id
_entity_poly.type
_entity_poly.pdbx_seq_one_letter_code
_entity_poly.pdbx_strand_id
1 'polypeptide(L)'
;MPCCDEALAGLRGLHAPPDPGLVRLDILAAIVAGLALAGLAAWLWPRRRGRPIRRAALAELAAARTLPPDERRLALARLARRLARSLGVEGPAGLDARLRTDFFRTGPGRALTENLYAPGPAPDLAATEAGLARLVARLRA
;
A
#
# COMPACT_ATOMS: atom_id res chain seq x y z
N MET A 1 53.56 33.41 49.25
CA MET A 1 53.64 32.58 48.02
C MET A 1 52.22 32.35 47.51
N PRO A 2 51.65 33.31 46.74
CA PRO A 2 50.26 33.28 46.25
C PRO A 2 50.10 32.74 44.82
N CYS A 3 51.16 32.18 44.22
CA CYS A 3 51.19 31.85 42.79
C CYS A 3 50.47 30.55 42.42
N CYS A 4 50.15 29.70 43.40
CA CYS A 4 49.66 28.34 43.15
C CYS A 4 48.12 28.21 43.21
N ASP A 5 47.42 29.17 43.82
CA ASP A 5 45.96 29.11 43.98
C ASP A 5 45.21 29.46 42.68
N GLU A 6 45.72 30.38 41.86
CA GLU A 6 45.09 30.70 40.56
C GLU A 6 45.19 29.55 39.56
N ALA A 7 46.31 28.82 39.55
CA ALA A 7 46.49 27.65 38.69
C ALA A 7 45.52 26.50 39.06
N LEU A 8 45.19 26.37 40.35
CA LEU A 8 44.21 25.38 40.84
C LEU A 8 42.76 25.87 40.66
N ALA A 9 42.50 27.17 40.67
CA ALA A 9 41.18 27.75 40.42
C ALA A 9 40.67 27.44 39.00
N GLY A 10 41.55 27.37 38.00
CA GLY A 10 41.22 26.99 36.62
C GLY A 10 40.80 25.53 36.45
N LEU A 11 41.10 24.65 37.42
CA LEU A 11 40.76 23.23 37.37
C LEU A 11 39.42 22.90 38.06
N ARG A 12 38.83 23.85 38.81
CA ARG A 12 37.53 23.65 39.49
C ARG A 12 36.32 23.59 38.54
N GLY A 13 36.51 23.93 37.26
CA GLY A 13 35.48 23.85 36.22
C GLY A 13 35.45 22.55 35.44
N LEU A 14 36.41 21.64 35.66
CA LEU A 14 36.42 20.31 35.03
C LEU A 14 35.47 19.38 35.78
N HIS A 15 34.17 19.55 35.53
CA HIS A 15 33.21 18.49 35.83
C HIS A 15 33.66 17.21 35.14
N ALA A 16 33.67 16.11 35.89
CA ALA A 16 33.86 14.79 35.31
C ALA A 16 32.81 14.62 34.19
N PRO A 17 33.22 14.19 32.98
CA PRO A 17 32.26 13.92 31.92
C PRO A 17 31.24 12.90 32.45
N PRO A 18 29.94 13.11 32.20
CA PRO A 18 28.92 12.18 32.67
C PRO A 18 29.24 10.76 32.20
N ASP A 19 28.98 9.78 33.06
CA ASP A 19 29.35 8.37 32.83
C ASP A 19 28.94 7.91 31.42
N PRO A 20 29.90 7.57 30.54
CA PRO A 20 29.62 7.28 29.14
C PRO A 20 28.79 6.01 28.96
N GLY A 21 28.65 5.18 30.01
CA GLY A 21 27.83 3.99 30.03
C GLY A 21 26.33 4.31 29.96
N LEU A 22 25.86 5.33 30.68
CA LEU A 22 24.45 5.74 30.69
C LEU A 22 24.04 6.36 29.35
N VAL A 23 24.86 7.26 28.81
CA VAL A 23 24.64 7.89 27.50
C VAL A 23 24.58 6.84 26.38
N ARG A 24 25.40 5.78 26.47
CA ARG A 24 25.42 4.69 25.48
C ARG A 24 24.16 3.83 25.54
N LEU A 25 23.63 3.56 26.74
CA LEU A 25 22.38 2.83 26.94
C LEU A 25 21.18 3.60 26.39
N ASP A 26 21.11 4.90 26.64
CA ASP A 26 20.02 5.75 26.15
C ASP A 26 20.01 5.84 24.63
N ILE A 27 21.18 5.99 24.00
CA ILE A 27 21.30 5.99 22.54
C ILE A 27 20.86 4.63 21.97
N LEU A 28 21.27 3.52 22.59
CA LEU A 28 20.90 2.19 22.12
C LEU A 28 19.40 1.93 22.29
N ALA A 29 18.81 2.38 23.40
CA ALA A 29 17.37 2.32 23.63
C ALA A 29 16.58 3.15 22.61
N ALA A 30 17.04 4.35 22.27
CA ALA A 30 16.42 5.20 21.24
C ALA A 30 16.48 4.55 19.85
N ILE A 31 17.60 3.91 19.50
CA ILE A 31 17.75 3.19 18.23
C ILE A 31 16.80 2.00 18.17
N VAL A 32 16.74 1.18 19.24
CA VAL A 32 15.84 0.02 19.30
C VAL A 32 14.38 0.45 19.26
N ALA A 33 14.01 1.51 19.97
CA ALA A 33 12.66 2.07 19.93
C ALA A 33 12.30 2.60 18.53
N GLY A 34 13.21 3.30 17.87
CA GLY A 34 13.05 3.77 16.50
C GLY A 34 12.85 2.62 15.51
N LEU A 35 13.66 1.57 15.60
CA LEU A 35 13.54 0.36 14.79
C LEU A 35 12.23 -0.39 15.06
N ALA A 36 11.82 -0.50 16.33
CA ALA A 36 10.55 -1.13 16.70
C ALA A 36 9.35 -0.36 16.14
N LEU A 37 9.36 0.97 16.23
CA LEU A 37 8.32 1.83 15.66
C LEU A 37 8.31 1.76 14.13
N ALA A 38 9.48 1.79 13.48
CA ALA A 38 9.60 1.64 12.04
C ALA A 38 9.09 0.28 11.56
N GLY A 39 9.42 -0.80 12.27
CA GLY A 39 8.92 -2.15 12.01
C GLY A 39 7.41 -2.26 12.19
N LEU A 40 6.87 -1.67 13.27
CA LEU A 40 5.44 -1.63 13.53
C LEU A 40 4.70 -0.84 12.44
N ALA A 41 5.25 0.30 12.02
CA ALA A 41 4.71 1.11 10.93
C ALA A 41 4.73 0.33 9.61
N ALA A 42 5.84 -0.31 9.26
CA ALA A 42 5.98 -1.15 8.07
C ALA A 42 5.00 -2.33 8.07
N TRP A 43 4.71 -2.91 9.24
CA TRP A 43 3.76 -4.00 9.39
C TRP A 43 2.29 -3.54 9.31
N LEU A 44 1.98 -2.37 9.86
CA LEU A 44 0.62 -1.81 9.84
C LEU A 44 0.26 -1.15 8.50
N TRP A 45 1.25 -0.63 7.77
CA TRP A 45 1.06 0.06 6.49
C TRP A 45 0.29 -0.76 5.43
N PRO A 46 0.66 -2.02 5.13
CA PRO A 46 -0.09 -2.84 4.18
C PRO A 46 -1.49 -3.20 4.70
N ARG A 47 -1.65 -3.42 6.02
CA ARG A 47 -2.93 -3.78 6.64
C ARG A 47 -3.95 -2.64 6.61
N ARG A 48 -3.51 -1.40 6.72
CA ARG A 48 -4.38 -0.22 6.57
C ARG A 48 -4.75 0.06 5.12
N ARG A 49 -3.92 -0.34 4.14
CA ARG A 49 -4.24 -0.20 2.70
C ARG A 49 -5.15 -1.30 2.16
N GLY A 50 -5.15 -2.52 2.72
CA GLY A 50 -6.00 -3.63 2.24
C GLY A 50 -7.51 -3.44 2.47
N ARG A 51 -7.91 -2.92 3.64
CA ARG A 51 -9.33 -2.72 4.01
C ARG A 51 -10.12 -1.70 3.16
N PRO A 52 -9.57 -0.55 2.74
CA PRO A 52 -10.29 0.38 1.87
C PRO A 52 -10.44 -0.13 0.44
N ILE A 53 -9.57 -1.02 -0.06
CA ILE A 53 -9.61 -1.47 -1.46
C ILE A 53 -10.91 -2.23 -1.76
N ARG A 54 -11.34 -3.16 -0.88
CA ARG A 54 -12.59 -3.92 -1.09
C ARG A 54 -13.82 -3.01 -1.06
N ARG A 55 -13.92 -2.12 -0.07
CA ARG A 55 -15.06 -1.19 0.04
C ARG A 55 -15.09 -0.17 -1.10
N ALA A 56 -13.93 0.37 -1.48
CA ALA A 56 -13.82 1.29 -2.61
C ALA A 56 -14.16 0.59 -3.93
N ALA A 57 -13.68 -0.64 -4.16
CA ALA A 57 -14.00 -1.39 -5.37
C ALA A 57 -15.49 -1.74 -5.46
N LEU A 58 -16.15 -2.08 -4.34
CA LEU A 58 -17.60 -2.31 -4.32
C LEU A 58 -18.40 -1.01 -4.56
N ALA A 59 -17.97 0.11 -3.99
CA ALA A 59 -18.61 1.41 -4.22
C ALA A 59 -18.44 1.87 -5.68
N GLU A 60 -17.27 1.69 -6.27
CA GLU A 60 -17.03 1.99 -7.69
C GLU A 60 -17.83 1.05 -8.61
N LEU A 61 -18.00 -0.22 -8.25
CA LEU A 61 -18.82 -1.16 -9.01
C LEU A 61 -20.31 -0.79 -8.94
N ALA A 62 -20.79 -0.32 -7.78
CA ALA A 62 -22.15 0.22 -7.64
C ALA A 62 -22.34 1.52 -8.45
N ALA A 63 -21.36 2.41 -8.46
CA ALA A 63 -21.39 3.64 -9.26
C ALA A 63 -21.30 3.36 -10.76
N ALA A 64 -20.58 2.33 -11.19
CA ALA A 64 -20.50 1.95 -12.60
C ALA A 64 -21.87 1.45 -13.13
N ARG A 65 -22.68 0.81 -12.28
CA ARG A 65 -24.01 0.29 -12.65
C ARG A 65 -25.04 1.36 -12.99
N THR A 66 -24.87 2.59 -12.49
CA THR A 66 -25.78 3.70 -12.80
C THR A 66 -25.43 4.38 -14.13
N LEU A 67 -24.30 4.04 -14.75
CA LEU A 67 -23.83 4.69 -15.98
C LEU A 67 -24.39 4.05 -17.26
N PRO A 68 -24.44 4.81 -18.37
CA PRO A 68 -24.68 4.29 -19.72
C PRO A 68 -23.70 3.16 -20.09
N PRO A 69 -24.06 2.24 -21.00
CA PRO A 69 -23.28 1.02 -21.27
C PRO A 69 -21.84 1.28 -21.75
N ASP A 70 -21.61 2.34 -22.51
CA ASP A 70 -20.26 2.68 -23.01
C ASP A 70 -19.38 3.29 -21.91
N GLU A 71 -19.94 4.18 -21.09
CA GLU A 71 -19.25 4.76 -19.93
C GLU A 71 -18.99 3.71 -18.84
N ARG A 72 -19.89 2.74 -18.71
CA ARG A 72 -19.77 1.61 -17.79
C ARG A 72 -18.57 0.74 -18.12
N ARG A 73 -18.30 0.46 -19.40
CA ARG A 73 -17.09 -0.26 -19.83
C ARG A 73 -15.82 0.44 -19.38
N LEU A 74 -15.75 1.75 -19.58
CA LEU A 74 -14.61 2.57 -19.18
C LEU A 74 -14.42 2.60 -17.67
N ALA A 75 -15.51 2.71 -16.90
CA ALA A 75 -15.47 2.66 -15.44
C ALA A 75 -14.93 1.31 -14.94
N LEU A 76 -15.42 0.19 -15.49
CA LEU A 76 -14.96 -1.16 -15.13
C LEU A 76 -13.49 -1.40 -15.49
N ALA A 77 -13.03 -0.91 -16.65
CA ALA A 77 -11.63 -1.00 -17.05
C ALA A 77 -10.70 -0.15 -16.16
N ARG A 78 -11.13 1.07 -15.80
CA ARG A 78 -10.39 1.92 -14.86
C ARG A 78 -10.27 1.26 -13.49
N LEU A 79 -11.35 0.62 -13.01
CA LEU A 79 -11.35 -0.15 -11.77
C LEU A 79 -10.36 -1.31 -11.85
N ALA A 80 -10.37 -2.12 -12.92
CA ALA A 80 -9.41 -3.20 -13.13
C ALA A 80 -7.95 -2.68 -13.12
N ARG A 81 -7.67 -1.56 -13.78
CA ARG A 81 -6.33 -0.93 -13.80
C ARG A 81 -5.94 -0.33 -12.45
N ARG A 82 -6.90 0.11 -11.64
CA ARG A 82 -6.66 0.55 -10.26
C ARG A 82 -6.37 -0.63 -9.34
N LEU A 83 -7.06 -1.76 -9.51
CA LEU A 83 -6.78 -3.02 -8.81
C LEU A 83 -5.40 -3.57 -9.17
N ALA A 84 -5.01 -3.57 -10.45
CA ALA A 84 -3.66 -3.96 -10.86
C ALA A 84 -2.58 -3.14 -10.15
N ARG A 85 -2.74 -1.80 -10.13
CA ARG A 85 -1.84 -0.87 -9.43
C ARG A 85 -1.82 -1.09 -7.93
N SER A 86 -2.96 -1.30 -7.28
CA SER A 86 -3.02 -1.52 -5.82
C SER A 86 -2.42 -2.86 -5.41
N LEU A 87 -2.45 -3.85 -6.29
CA LEU A 87 -1.83 -5.15 -6.11
C LEU A 87 -0.35 -5.20 -6.55
N GLY A 88 0.16 -4.12 -7.16
CA GLY A 88 1.53 -4.04 -7.65
C GLY A 88 1.83 -4.96 -8.83
N VAL A 89 0.83 -5.24 -9.67
CA VAL A 89 0.96 -6.13 -10.83
C VAL A 89 0.69 -5.39 -12.13
N GLU A 90 1.42 -5.77 -13.17
CA GLU A 90 1.25 -5.22 -14.51
C GLU A 90 0.55 -6.22 -15.44
N GLY A 91 -0.38 -5.70 -16.24
CA GLY A 91 -1.09 -6.47 -17.25
C GLY A 91 -2.14 -7.45 -16.73
N PRO A 92 -2.93 -8.05 -17.65
CA PRO A 92 -4.00 -9.00 -17.32
C PRO A 92 -3.44 -10.28 -16.68
N ALA A 93 -2.30 -10.79 -17.15
CA ALA A 93 -1.68 -12.01 -16.63
C ALA A 93 -1.20 -11.85 -15.18
N GLY A 94 -0.67 -10.67 -14.82
CA GLY A 94 -0.25 -10.38 -13.44
C GLY A 94 -1.43 -10.31 -12.47
N LEU A 95 -2.56 -9.74 -12.92
CA LEU A 95 -3.81 -9.71 -12.18
C LEU A 95 -4.36 -11.11 -11.92
N ASP A 96 -4.38 -11.93 -12.96
CA ASP A 96 -4.85 -13.32 -12.92
C ASP A 96 -3.98 -14.19 -12.02
N ALA A 97 -2.65 -14.07 -12.11
CA ALA A 97 -1.73 -14.76 -11.21
C ALA A 97 -1.92 -14.34 -9.74
N ARG A 98 -2.12 -13.04 -9.47
CA ARG A 98 -2.28 -12.53 -8.10
C ARG A 98 -3.59 -12.93 -7.46
N LEU A 99 -4.67 -12.94 -8.25
CA LEU A 99 -6.01 -13.30 -7.81
C LEU A 99 -6.28 -14.81 -7.94
N ARG A 100 -5.37 -15.58 -8.55
CA ARG A 100 -5.50 -17.01 -8.86
C ARG A 100 -6.76 -17.31 -9.68
N THR A 101 -6.83 -16.70 -10.86
CA THR A 101 -7.96 -16.71 -11.80
C THR A 101 -7.43 -16.62 -13.22
N ASP A 102 -8.24 -16.95 -14.22
CA ASP A 102 -7.97 -16.69 -15.65
C ASP A 102 -8.97 -15.68 -16.27
N PHE A 103 -9.69 -14.94 -15.42
CA PHE A 103 -10.78 -14.04 -15.77
C PHE A 103 -10.37 -12.91 -16.72
N PHE A 104 -9.16 -12.36 -16.58
CA PHE A 104 -8.69 -11.24 -17.38
C PHE A 104 -8.00 -11.69 -18.67
N ARG A 105 -7.45 -12.90 -18.69
CA ARG A 105 -6.72 -13.45 -19.84
C ARG A 105 -7.60 -14.23 -20.81
N THR A 106 -8.51 -15.08 -20.31
CA THR A 106 -9.41 -15.91 -21.14
C THR A 106 -10.88 -15.68 -20.84
N GLY A 107 -11.21 -15.08 -19.70
CA GLY A 107 -12.59 -14.84 -19.29
C GLY A 107 -13.22 -13.55 -19.83
N PRO A 108 -14.42 -13.21 -19.34
CA PRO A 108 -15.16 -12.03 -19.77
C PRO A 108 -14.45 -10.70 -19.41
N GLY A 109 -13.50 -10.74 -18.46
CA GLY A 109 -12.66 -9.60 -18.11
C GLY A 109 -11.68 -9.17 -19.20
N ARG A 110 -11.44 -10.00 -20.22
CA ARG A 110 -10.55 -9.68 -21.35
C ARG A 110 -10.99 -8.45 -22.14
N ALA A 111 -12.31 -8.23 -22.23
CA ALA A 111 -12.87 -7.05 -22.88
C ALA A 111 -12.47 -5.73 -22.18
N LEU A 112 -12.13 -5.78 -20.89
CA LEU A 112 -11.69 -4.63 -20.11
C LEU A 112 -10.20 -4.30 -20.28
N THR A 113 -9.41 -5.21 -20.86
CA THR A 113 -7.94 -5.08 -20.94
C THR A 113 -7.40 -4.91 -22.36
N GLU A 114 -7.98 -5.62 -23.34
CA GLU A 114 -7.44 -5.64 -24.72
C GLU A 114 -8.32 -4.92 -25.75
N ASN A 115 -9.64 -4.83 -25.52
CA ASN A 115 -10.61 -4.47 -26.57
C ASN A 115 -11.60 -3.35 -26.17
N LEU A 116 -11.13 -2.33 -25.43
CA LEU A 116 -12.00 -1.23 -24.98
C LEU A 116 -12.60 -0.39 -26.11
N TYR A 117 -11.91 -0.28 -27.23
CA TYR A 117 -12.31 0.54 -28.39
C TYR A 117 -12.39 -0.26 -29.68
N ALA A 118 -12.22 -1.58 -29.62
CA ALA A 118 -12.27 -2.41 -30.82
C ALA A 118 -13.72 -2.42 -31.35
N PRO A 119 -13.94 -2.17 -32.65
CA PRO A 119 -15.23 -2.42 -33.27
C PRO A 119 -15.49 -3.92 -33.21
N GLY A 120 -16.40 -4.34 -32.34
CA GLY A 120 -16.68 -5.74 -32.07
C GLY A 120 -18.01 -5.92 -31.35
N PRO A 121 -18.50 -7.16 -31.25
CA PRO A 121 -19.74 -7.45 -30.53
C PRO A 121 -19.67 -6.88 -29.12
N ALA A 122 -20.72 -6.17 -28.71
CA ALA A 122 -20.80 -5.54 -27.41
C ALA A 122 -20.51 -6.60 -26.32
N PRO A 123 -19.46 -6.41 -25.51
CA PRO A 123 -19.11 -7.39 -24.48
C PRO A 123 -20.26 -7.54 -23.48
N ASP A 124 -20.46 -8.76 -22.97
CA ASP A 124 -21.45 -9.02 -21.92
C ASP A 124 -20.99 -8.37 -20.60
N LEU A 125 -21.49 -7.16 -20.38
CA LEU A 125 -21.18 -6.35 -19.21
C LEU A 125 -21.72 -6.99 -17.92
N ALA A 126 -22.85 -7.68 -17.99
CA ALA A 126 -23.44 -8.31 -16.82
C ALA A 126 -22.58 -9.48 -16.33
N ALA A 127 -22.12 -10.35 -17.24
CA ALA A 127 -21.18 -11.42 -16.89
C ALA A 127 -19.84 -10.89 -16.37
N THR A 128 -19.35 -9.81 -16.97
CA THR A 128 -18.10 -9.15 -16.56
C THR A 128 -18.22 -8.56 -15.15
N GLU A 129 -19.30 -7.83 -14.86
CA GLU A 129 -19.58 -7.29 -13.52
C GLU A 129 -19.73 -8.38 -12.46
N ALA A 130 -20.48 -9.44 -12.76
CA ALA A 130 -20.69 -10.54 -11.82
C ALA A 130 -19.39 -11.30 -11.52
N GLY A 131 -18.51 -11.43 -12.51
CA GLY A 131 -17.17 -11.97 -12.31
C GLY A 131 -16.30 -11.06 -11.44
N LEU A 132 -16.28 -9.75 -11.75
CA LEU A 132 -15.51 -8.76 -10.99
C LEU A 132 -15.98 -8.67 -9.53
N ALA A 133 -17.29 -8.69 -9.29
CA ALA A 133 -17.87 -8.69 -7.94
C ALA A 133 -17.45 -9.94 -7.15
N ARG A 134 -17.40 -11.13 -7.78
CA ARG A 134 -16.90 -12.37 -7.16
C ARG A 134 -15.42 -12.29 -6.83
N LEU A 135 -14.60 -11.71 -7.72
CA LEU A 135 -13.16 -11.52 -7.47
C LEU A 135 -12.91 -10.53 -6.33
N VAL A 136 -13.63 -9.40 -6.30
CA VAL A 136 -13.54 -8.42 -5.22
C VAL A 136 -14.06 -8.98 -3.89
N ALA A 137 -15.06 -9.87 -3.91
CA ALA A 137 -15.51 -10.57 -2.72
C ALA A 137 -14.49 -11.58 -2.19
N ARG A 138 -13.68 -12.20 -3.07
CA ARG A 138 -12.61 -13.14 -2.71
C ARG A 138 -11.33 -12.47 -2.19
N LEU A 139 -11.12 -11.19 -2.47
CA LEU A 139 -10.02 -10.41 -1.88
C LEU A 139 -10.22 -10.34 -0.35
N ARG A 140 -9.56 -11.25 0.38
CA ARG A 140 -9.50 -11.24 1.85
C ARG A 140 -8.65 -10.06 2.32
N ALA A 141 -9.14 -9.42 3.39
CA ALA A 141 -8.52 -8.30 4.10
C ALA A 141 -7.21 -8.69 4.80
#